data_AF-A0ABD3M1G9-F1
#
_entry.id   AF-A0ABD3M1G9-F1
#
_cell.length_a   1.000
_cell.length_b   1.000
_cell.length_c   1.000
_cell.angle_alpha   90.00
_cell.angle_beta   90.00
_cell.angle_gamma   90.00
#
_symmetry.space_group_name_H-M   'P 1'
#
loop_
_entity.id
_entity.type
_entity.pdbx_description
1 polymer ?
#
loop_
_entity_poly.entity_id
_entity_poly.type
_entity_poly.pdbx_seq_one_letter_code
_entity_poly.pdbx_strand_id
1 'polypeptide(L)'
;MVMPSSSYHTVDLPDGTSTIYQLRSLICAPSVEVEEKQRHPNDTATTTTDAVDADADADTDIADSDSDIRNWTKFCASVFSYKLDPPSPSYFARHFYNDPRGDASLIRVLVATPATTTAAAADAAANDNDGEKGGEIASSIRIFRRTLSIPHHHSSSGTGSSCTMHYMEAGGIGEVCTSINHRRRGLSSILLKDAIAIMNSQPLEGERISCSLLHASPDFRPVYSKVGGYRSVTSYWSVVPVRWKSLLLTESETVARLDDTNAAISESEKIGGGTTSSYIVRNAKFPNDAPQLQQLHHEYSEKRLITIVRSEEYWTRYVSAELGDTLWVLCAKQPSTSISTTAAAGGTPNNGEDTIVAWLSLRKRGDRYQLREFGVNRRNTSTMLAMKYLLPVALNQLGVNSSMDDNKGEDVVSLLLPSIVVSDVQHEMTTSSTGVDNRNEVAFVDFDSAVEENDDGWMYIHMDNSQSSVVELTTREADPIQHLIWPTDSF
;
A
#
# COMPACT_ATOMS: atom_id res chain seq x y z
N MET A 1 -2.69 23.16 -15.85
CA MET A 1 -2.90 21.87 -16.54
C MET A 1 -3.72 22.14 -17.79
N VAL A 2 -3.20 21.89 -18.99
CA VAL A 2 -4.10 21.66 -20.14
C VAL A 2 -4.42 20.18 -20.08
N MET A 3 -5.44 19.83 -19.30
CA MET A 3 -6.00 18.48 -19.33
C MET A 3 -6.37 18.17 -20.78
N PRO A 4 -6.20 16.92 -21.26
CA PRO A 4 -6.81 16.54 -22.53
C PRO A 4 -8.31 16.87 -22.42
N SER A 5 -8.82 17.65 -23.37
CA SER A 5 -10.24 17.86 -23.57
C SER A 5 -10.99 16.53 -23.47
N SER A 6 -12.20 16.53 -22.91
CA SER A 6 -13.09 15.38 -22.93
C SER A 6 -13.04 14.70 -24.31
N SER A 7 -12.75 13.40 -24.32
CA SER A 7 -12.71 12.62 -25.55
C SER A 7 -13.88 11.64 -25.56
N TYR A 8 -14.51 11.53 -26.73
CA TYR A 8 -15.69 10.69 -26.91
C TYR A 8 -15.30 9.44 -27.69
N HIS A 9 -15.81 8.30 -27.23
CA HIS A 9 -15.61 7.00 -27.85
C HIS A 9 -16.95 6.38 -28.18
N THR A 10 -17.21 6.18 -29.46
CA THR A 10 -18.42 5.49 -29.93
C THR A 10 -18.15 3.99 -30.05
N VAL A 11 -19.03 3.17 -29.48
CA VAL A 11 -19.00 1.72 -29.62
C VAL A 11 -20.31 1.24 -30.22
N ASP A 12 -20.22 0.59 -31.37
CA ASP A 12 -21.36 -0.04 -32.02
C ASP A 12 -21.68 -1.38 -31.35
N LEU A 13 -22.97 -1.61 -31.10
CA LEU A 13 -23.50 -2.79 -30.44
C LEU A 13 -24.06 -3.78 -31.46
N PRO A 14 -24.13 -5.09 -31.12
CA PRO A 14 -24.64 -6.12 -32.03
C PRO A 14 -26.10 -5.92 -32.48
N ASP A 15 -26.88 -5.13 -31.74
CA ASP A 15 -28.27 -4.78 -32.06
C ASP A 15 -28.39 -3.60 -33.04
N GLY A 16 -27.27 -3.07 -33.53
CA GLY A 16 -27.23 -1.95 -34.48
C GLY A 16 -27.34 -0.58 -33.81
N THR A 17 -27.39 -0.51 -32.48
CA THR A 17 -27.30 0.75 -31.73
C THR A 17 -25.84 1.10 -31.42
N SER A 18 -25.57 2.36 -31.06
CA SER A 18 -24.24 2.79 -30.62
C SER A 18 -24.33 3.43 -29.24
N THR A 19 -23.35 3.16 -28.37
CA THR A 19 -23.18 3.87 -27.10
C THR A 19 -22.01 4.83 -27.21
N ILE A 20 -22.19 6.07 -26.75
CA ILE A 20 -21.09 7.02 -26.62
C ILE A 20 -20.57 6.97 -25.19
N TYR A 21 -19.25 6.92 -25.07
CA TYR A 21 -18.54 7.00 -23.81
C TYR A 21 -17.72 8.27 -23.77
N GLN A 22 -17.95 9.10 -22.76
CA GLN A 22 -17.12 10.26 -22.48
C GLN A 22 -16.00 9.84 -21.52
N LEU A 23 -14.75 9.99 -21.95
CA LEU A 23 -13.58 9.85 -21.09
C LEU A 23 -13.36 11.15 -20.32
N ARG A 24 -13.34 11.05 -19.00
CA ARG A 24 -13.10 12.19 -18.12
C ARG A 24 -12.29 11.83 -16.88
N SER A 25 -11.62 12.84 -16.34
CA SER A 25 -11.18 12.86 -14.94
C SER A 25 -12.42 12.85 -14.03
N LEU A 26 -12.32 12.24 -12.84
CA LEU A 26 -13.45 12.23 -11.91
C LEU A 26 -13.82 13.65 -11.46
N ILE A 27 -12.85 14.54 -11.27
CA ILE A 27 -13.07 15.97 -11.06
C ILE A 27 -12.64 16.72 -12.33
N CYS A 28 -13.55 17.52 -12.91
CA CYS A 28 -13.20 18.50 -13.93
C CYS A 28 -12.51 19.69 -13.24
N ALA A 29 -11.24 19.95 -13.53
CA ALA A 29 -10.66 21.25 -13.21
C ALA A 29 -11.40 22.32 -14.03
N PRO A 30 -11.78 23.47 -13.44
CA PRO A 30 -12.39 24.54 -14.22
C PRO A 30 -11.41 24.98 -15.32
N SER A 31 -11.93 25.08 -16.54
CA SER A 31 -11.23 25.64 -17.69
C SER A 31 -10.83 27.08 -17.37
N VAL A 32 -9.56 27.32 -17.02
CA VAL A 32 -9.06 28.69 -16.88
C VAL A 32 -8.91 29.25 -18.30
N GLU A 33 -9.98 29.86 -18.82
CA GLU A 33 -9.85 30.81 -19.92
C GLU A 33 -9.10 32.03 -19.38
N VAL A 34 -7.82 32.15 -19.76
CA VAL A 34 -7.05 33.36 -19.52
C VAL A 34 -7.59 34.43 -20.47
N GLU A 35 -8.64 35.15 -20.07
CA GLU A 35 -8.94 36.46 -20.66
C GLU A 35 -7.81 37.41 -20.27
N GLU A 36 -6.86 37.57 -21.18
CA GLU A 36 -5.78 38.54 -21.09
C GLU A 36 -6.36 39.96 -21.25
N LYS A 37 -6.99 40.51 -20.21
CA LYS A 37 -7.37 41.93 -20.17
C LYS A 37 -6.12 42.78 -19.93
N GLN A 38 -5.58 43.33 -21.02
CA GLN A 38 -4.66 44.46 -20.99
C GLN A 38 -5.20 45.59 -20.10
N ARG A 39 -4.58 45.83 -18.94
CA ARG A 39 -4.78 47.07 -18.16
C ARG A 39 -3.72 48.08 -18.56
N HIS A 40 -4.16 49.22 -19.09
CA HIS A 40 -3.35 50.43 -19.14
C HIS A 40 -3.22 51.05 -17.74
N PRO A 41 -2.04 51.59 -17.38
CA PRO A 41 -1.80 52.20 -16.08
C PRO A 41 -2.16 53.69 -16.14
N ASN A 42 -3.32 54.05 -15.60
CA ASN A 42 -3.59 55.34 -14.97
C ASN A 42 -4.99 55.27 -14.38
N ASP A 43 -5.09 55.08 -13.06
CA ASP A 43 -5.81 56.06 -12.25
C ASP A 43 -5.61 55.82 -10.76
N THR A 44 -5.30 56.92 -10.10
CA THR A 44 -5.00 57.13 -8.69
C THR A 44 -6.24 56.99 -7.80
N ALA A 45 -5.97 56.64 -6.54
CA ALA A 45 -6.89 56.38 -5.44
C ALA A 45 -8.07 57.35 -5.27
N THR A 46 -9.23 56.80 -4.89
CA THR A 46 -10.16 57.46 -3.98
C THR A 46 -10.92 56.43 -3.15
N THR A 47 -10.84 56.57 -1.83
CA THR A 47 -11.60 55.85 -0.80
C THR A 47 -13.08 56.19 -0.86
N THR A 48 -13.96 55.19 -0.88
CA THR A 48 -15.30 55.22 -0.30
C THR A 48 -15.77 53.81 0.05
N THR A 49 -16.25 53.68 1.28
CA THR A 49 -16.97 52.55 1.87
C THR A 49 -18.24 52.24 1.09
N ASP A 50 -18.48 50.97 0.77
CA ASP A 50 -19.81 50.34 0.78
C ASP A 50 -19.66 48.80 0.71
N ALA A 51 -20.64 48.12 1.28
CA ALA A 51 -20.64 46.70 1.65
C ALA A 51 -20.96 45.73 0.48
N VAL A 52 -20.86 44.43 0.84
CA VAL A 52 -21.49 43.24 0.23
C VAL A 52 -20.70 42.54 -0.90
N ASP A 53 -20.00 41.46 -0.55
CA ASP A 53 -20.20 40.07 -1.04
C ASP A 53 -18.94 39.25 -0.71
N ALA A 54 -19.04 38.42 0.33
CA ALA A 54 -18.02 37.48 0.71
C ALA A 54 -18.35 36.11 0.10
N ASP A 55 -17.43 35.63 -0.73
CA ASP A 55 -17.07 34.22 -0.97
C ASP A 55 -18.19 33.18 -0.76
N ALA A 56 -18.97 32.93 -1.82
CA ALA A 56 -19.88 31.79 -1.91
C ALA A 56 -19.37 30.65 -2.83
N ASP A 57 -18.28 30.86 -3.58
CA ASP A 57 -17.83 29.90 -4.61
C ASP A 57 -16.90 28.79 -4.08
N ALA A 58 -16.29 28.96 -2.90
CA ALA A 58 -15.37 27.95 -2.35
C ALA A 58 -16.10 26.74 -1.70
N ASP A 59 -17.34 26.92 -1.25
CA ASP A 59 -18.11 25.88 -0.54
C ASP A 59 -18.84 24.91 -1.49
N THR A 60 -19.15 25.34 -2.72
CA THR A 60 -19.79 24.52 -3.77
C THR A 60 -18.83 23.51 -4.39
N ASP A 61 -17.57 23.89 -4.66
CA ASP A 61 -16.57 23.01 -5.30
C ASP A 61 -16.18 21.82 -4.40
N ILE A 62 -16.12 22.03 -3.09
CA ILE A 62 -15.84 20.96 -2.12
C ILE A 62 -17.03 20.00 -2.03
N ALA A 63 -18.27 20.51 -2.06
CA ALA A 63 -19.47 19.68 -1.98
C ALA A 63 -19.64 18.76 -3.21
N ASP A 64 -19.29 19.24 -4.40
CA ASP A 64 -19.40 18.51 -5.66
C ASP A 64 -18.32 17.43 -5.81
N SER A 65 -17.06 17.74 -5.49
CA SER A 65 -15.96 16.76 -5.51
C SER A 65 -16.21 15.56 -4.59
N ASP A 66 -16.76 15.82 -3.41
CA ASP A 66 -17.06 14.80 -2.42
C ASP A 66 -18.27 13.94 -2.86
N SER A 67 -19.19 14.51 -3.64
CA SER A 67 -20.29 13.78 -4.28
C SER A 67 -19.79 12.83 -5.36
N ASP A 68 -18.87 13.27 -6.21
CA ASP A 68 -18.29 12.45 -7.28
C ASP A 68 -17.50 11.26 -6.73
N ILE A 69 -16.69 11.47 -5.68
CA ILE A 69 -15.98 10.39 -4.99
C ILE A 69 -16.96 9.38 -4.40
N ARG A 70 -18.04 9.83 -3.74
CA ARG A 70 -19.10 8.92 -3.23
C ARG A 70 -19.77 8.13 -4.34
N ASN A 71 -20.01 8.71 -5.51
CA ASN A 71 -20.62 8.00 -6.64
C ASN A 71 -19.64 6.99 -7.26
N TRP A 72 -18.38 7.37 -7.42
CA TRP A 72 -17.32 6.48 -7.90
C TRP A 72 -17.08 5.28 -6.97
N THR A 73 -17.04 5.49 -5.66
CA THR A 73 -16.84 4.40 -4.69
C THR A 73 -18.02 3.42 -4.67
N LYS A 74 -19.25 3.90 -4.80
CA LYS A 74 -20.45 3.05 -4.99
C LYS A 74 -20.37 2.26 -6.29
N PHE A 75 -19.95 2.88 -7.39
CA PHE A 75 -19.74 2.21 -8.66
C PHE A 75 -18.73 1.07 -8.50
N CYS A 76 -17.53 1.33 -7.95
CA CYS A 76 -16.51 0.30 -7.75
C CYS A 76 -17.04 -0.88 -6.91
N ALA A 77 -17.67 -0.60 -5.77
CA ALA A 77 -18.26 -1.62 -4.91
C ALA A 77 -19.31 -2.47 -5.64
N SER A 78 -20.16 -1.85 -6.46
CA SER A 78 -21.15 -2.57 -7.26
C SER A 78 -20.51 -3.55 -8.24
N VAL A 79 -19.40 -3.18 -8.88
CA VAL A 79 -18.70 -4.04 -9.85
C VAL A 79 -17.96 -5.18 -9.16
N PHE A 80 -17.44 -4.98 -7.95
CA PHE A 80 -16.74 -5.99 -7.17
C PHE A 80 -17.63 -6.84 -6.25
N SER A 81 -18.94 -6.63 -6.29
CA SER A 81 -19.95 -7.36 -5.49
C SER A 81 -19.94 -8.89 -5.67
N TYR A 82 -19.33 -9.41 -6.74
CA TYR A 82 -19.23 -10.84 -7.03
C TYR A 82 -18.17 -11.60 -6.20
N LYS A 83 -17.27 -10.89 -5.49
CA LYS A 83 -16.22 -11.52 -4.67
C LYS A 83 -16.83 -12.23 -3.46
N LEU A 84 -16.13 -13.22 -2.91
CA LEU A 84 -16.59 -13.94 -1.70
C LEU A 84 -16.71 -13.01 -0.48
N ASP A 85 -15.79 -12.05 -0.38
CA ASP A 85 -15.80 -10.95 0.60
C ASP A 85 -15.74 -9.62 -0.17
N PRO A 86 -16.90 -9.07 -0.59
CA PRO A 86 -16.95 -7.89 -1.43
C PRO A 86 -16.47 -6.62 -0.71
N PRO A 87 -15.61 -5.80 -1.34
CA PRO A 87 -15.28 -4.49 -0.80
C PRO A 87 -16.50 -3.57 -0.83
N SER A 88 -16.76 -2.92 0.30
CA SER A 88 -17.84 -1.92 0.44
C SER A 88 -17.47 -0.59 -0.23
N PRO A 89 -18.43 0.33 -0.46
CA PRO A 89 -18.10 1.69 -0.87
C PRO A 89 -17.15 2.38 0.12
N SER A 90 -17.30 2.11 1.43
CA SER A 90 -16.42 2.67 2.46
C SER A 90 -14.97 2.19 2.35
N TYR A 91 -14.72 0.98 1.83
CA TYR A 91 -13.37 0.49 1.54
C TYR A 91 -12.67 1.39 0.50
N PHE A 92 -13.32 1.64 -0.64
CA PHE A 92 -12.76 2.50 -1.69
C PHE A 92 -12.61 3.96 -1.25
N ALA A 93 -13.60 4.48 -0.50
CA ALA A 93 -13.52 5.81 0.08
C ALA A 93 -12.31 5.93 1.01
N ARG A 94 -12.10 4.95 1.90
CA ARG A 94 -10.96 4.91 2.81
C ARG A 94 -9.63 4.88 2.04
N HIS A 95 -9.52 4.06 1.00
CA HIS A 95 -8.34 4.00 0.13
C HIS A 95 -8.06 5.31 -0.63
N PHE A 96 -9.08 6.14 -0.86
CA PHE A 96 -8.90 7.46 -1.46
C PHE A 96 -8.49 8.50 -0.41
N TYR A 97 -9.32 8.72 0.61
CA TYR A 97 -9.14 9.81 1.58
C TYR A 97 -7.91 9.62 2.49
N ASN A 98 -7.45 8.39 2.69
CA ASN A 98 -6.29 8.11 3.52
C ASN A 98 -4.98 8.01 2.73
N ASP A 99 -5.03 8.08 1.39
CA ASP A 99 -3.82 8.14 0.58
C ASP A 99 -3.20 9.54 0.68
N PRO A 100 -1.96 9.69 1.22
CA PRO A 100 -1.30 10.99 1.30
C PRO A 100 -1.08 11.65 -0.07
N ARG A 101 -1.05 10.85 -1.14
CA ARG A 101 -0.91 11.32 -2.53
C ARG A 101 -2.21 11.11 -3.31
N GLY A 102 -3.35 11.04 -2.62
CA GLY A 102 -4.67 10.91 -3.23
C GLY A 102 -5.02 12.14 -4.08
N ASP A 103 -5.15 11.93 -5.38
CA ASP A 103 -5.53 12.95 -6.35
C ASP A 103 -6.68 12.42 -7.21
N ALA A 104 -7.85 13.05 -7.10
CA ALA A 104 -9.03 12.64 -7.84
C ALA A 104 -8.87 12.85 -9.36
N SER A 105 -7.95 13.72 -9.78
CA SER A 105 -7.64 13.93 -11.20
C SER A 105 -7.01 12.70 -11.87
N LEU A 106 -6.43 11.83 -11.03
CA LEU A 106 -5.85 10.54 -11.41
C LEU A 106 -6.85 9.38 -11.35
N ILE A 107 -8.12 9.67 -11.05
CA ILE A 107 -9.23 8.74 -11.25
C ILE A 107 -9.84 9.04 -12.61
N ARG A 108 -9.76 8.06 -13.51
CA ARG A 108 -10.26 8.19 -14.88
C ARG A 108 -11.47 7.30 -15.04
N VAL A 109 -12.54 7.87 -15.59
CA VAL A 109 -13.81 7.19 -15.79
C VAL A 109 -14.29 7.33 -17.22
N LEU A 110 -14.95 6.28 -17.71
CA LEU A 110 -15.77 6.35 -18.92
C LEU A 110 -17.23 6.42 -18.49
N VAL A 111 -17.89 7.51 -18.86
CA VAL A 111 -19.31 7.74 -18.56
C VAL A 111 -20.12 7.42 -19.81
N ALA A 112 -21.08 6.51 -19.69
CA ALA A 112 -21.99 6.16 -20.76
C ALA A 112 -23.11 7.21 -20.86
N THR A 113 -23.23 7.85 -22.02
CA THR A 113 -24.40 8.64 -22.38
C THR A 113 -25.32 7.80 -23.27
N PRO A 114 -26.60 7.62 -22.91
CA PRO A 114 -27.54 6.91 -23.77
C PRO A 114 -27.79 7.75 -25.03
N ALA A 115 -27.22 7.33 -26.17
CA ALA A 115 -27.56 7.89 -27.47
C ALA A 115 -28.85 7.24 -27.97
N THR A 116 -29.94 8.02 -28.08
CA THR A 116 -31.23 7.51 -28.57
C THR A 116 -31.27 7.33 -30.10
N THR A 117 -30.33 7.92 -30.85
CA THR A 117 -30.08 7.68 -32.30
C THR A 117 -28.67 8.18 -32.71
N THR A 118 -28.14 7.70 -33.84
CA THR A 118 -26.86 8.16 -34.44
C THR A 118 -26.83 9.66 -34.79
N ALA A 119 -27.98 10.30 -35.01
CA ALA A 119 -28.08 11.75 -35.20
C ALA A 119 -28.00 12.52 -33.87
N ALA A 120 -28.66 12.01 -32.82
CA ALA A 120 -28.60 12.59 -31.48
C ALA A 120 -27.19 12.46 -30.83
N ALA A 121 -26.41 11.48 -31.26
CA ALA A 121 -25.03 11.29 -30.85
C ALA A 121 -24.10 12.46 -31.26
N ALA A 122 -24.29 12.98 -32.46
CA ALA A 122 -23.53 14.12 -32.97
C ALA A 122 -23.95 15.44 -32.30
N ASP A 123 -25.25 15.61 -32.02
CA ASP A 123 -25.77 16.80 -31.32
C ASP A 123 -25.42 16.83 -29.82
N ALA A 124 -25.35 15.67 -29.16
CA ALA A 124 -24.95 15.58 -27.75
C ALA A 124 -23.47 15.93 -27.54
N ALA A 125 -22.59 15.57 -28.49
CA ALA A 125 -21.18 15.94 -28.44
C ALA A 125 -20.92 17.43 -28.74
N ALA A 126 -21.90 18.14 -29.33
CA ALA A 126 -21.77 19.53 -29.74
C ALA A 126 -22.36 20.56 -28.74
N ASN A 127 -23.19 20.13 -27.79
CA ASN A 127 -23.98 21.02 -26.91
C ASN A 127 -23.73 20.81 -25.40
N ASP A 128 -22.63 20.19 -25.00
CA ASP A 128 -22.34 19.82 -23.60
C ASP A 128 -21.81 21.00 -22.76
N ASN A 129 -22.45 22.18 -22.87
CA ASN A 129 -22.16 23.35 -22.02
C ASN A 129 -22.94 23.36 -20.70
N ASP A 130 -23.88 22.43 -20.50
CA ASP A 130 -24.69 22.33 -19.28
C ASP A 130 -24.40 21.00 -18.56
N GLY A 131 -23.65 21.07 -17.45
CA GLY A 131 -23.17 19.95 -16.63
C GLY A 131 -24.24 19.12 -15.89
N GLU A 132 -25.46 18.98 -16.41
CA GLU A 132 -26.61 18.42 -15.67
C GLU A 132 -27.24 17.13 -16.25
N LYS A 133 -26.80 16.59 -17.38
CA LYS A 133 -27.29 15.28 -17.86
C LYS A 133 -26.36 14.15 -17.44
N GLY A 134 -26.50 13.74 -16.18
CA GLY A 134 -25.73 12.69 -15.52
C GLY A 134 -25.76 11.34 -16.27
N GLY A 135 -24.68 11.04 -17.00
CA GLY A 135 -24.44 9.70 -17.52
C GLY A 135 -23.99 8.73 -16.42
N GLU A 136 -24.12 7.43 -16.69
CA GLU A 136 -23.71 6.37 -15.74
C GLU A 136 -22.21 6.08 -15.89
N ILE A 137 -21.47 5.97 -14.78
CA ILE A 137 -20.08 5.47 -14.83
C ILE A 137 -20.12 4.03 -15.36
N ALA A 138 -19.48 3.79 -16.51
CA ALA A 138 -19.42 2.47 -17.13
C ALA A 138 -18.13 1.72 -16.80
N SER A 139 -17.04 2.44 -16.61
CA SER A 139 -15.71 1.88 -16.31
C SER A 139 -14.84 2.87 -15.56
N SER A 140 -13.93 2.37 -14.72
CA SER A 140 -12.96 3.17 -13.96
C SER A 140 -11.57 2.55 -13.95
N ILE A 141 -10.56 3.43 -13.78
CA ILE A 141 -9.17 3.14 -13.43
C ILE A 141 -8.68 4.26 -12.50
N ARG A 142 -7.84 3.93 -11.53
CA ARG A 142 -7.13 4.92 -10.70
C ARG A 142 -5.62 4.74 -10.83
N ILE A 143 -4.92 5.87 -10.87
CA ILE A 143 -3.46 5.94 -10.82
C ILE A 143 -3.04 6.39 -9.42
N PHE A 144 -2.36 5.52 -8.68
CA PHE A 144 -1.75 5.81 -7.40
C PHE A 144 -0.35 6.34 -7.61
N ARG A 145 -0.04 7.54 -7.10
CA ARG A 145 1.35 7.99 -7.04
C ARG A 145 2.07 7.27 -5.90
N ARG A 146 3.14 6.55 -6.23
CA ARG A 146 3.97 5.81 -5.27
C ARG A 146 5.44 6.06 -5.58
N THR A 147 6.28 5.83 -4.59
CA THR A 147 7.74 5.85 -4.75
C THR A 147 8.24 4.47 -4.37
N LEU A 148 9.05 3.87 -5.23
CA LEU A 148 9.68 2.57 -4.97
C LEU A 148 11.11 2.78 -4.49
N SER A 149 11.49 2.05 -3.44
CA SER A 149 12.88 1.94 -3.01
C SER A 149 13.59 0.89 -3.87
N ILE A 150 14.81 1.17 -4.30
CA ILE A 150 15.65 0.23 -5.03
C ILE A 150 17.01 0.18 -4.33
N PRO A 151 17.29 -0.86 -3.54
CA PRO A 151 18.58 -1.00 -2.89
C PRO A 151 19.65 -1.35 -3.92
N HIS A 152 20.78 -0.65 -3.84
CA HIS A 152 21.94 -0.90 -4.68
C HIS A 152 23.11 -1.32 -3.80
N HIS A 153 23.46 -2.61 -3.87
CA HIS A 153 24.62 -3.16 -3.18
C HIS A 153 25.86 -2.95 -4.06
N HIS A 154 26.75 -2.05 -3.63
CA HIS A 154 28.07 -1.99 -4.23
C HIS A 154 28.87 -3.21 -3.76
N SER A 155 29.24 -4.07 -4.70
CA SER A 155 30.23 -5.14 -4.46
C SER A 155 31.61 -4.52 -4.24
N SER A 156 31.85 -3.91 -3.08
CA SER A 156 33.19 -3.51 -2.68
C SER A 156 33.86 -4.67 -1.96
N SER A 157 34.96 -5.15 -2.51
CA SER A 157 35.85 -6.21 -1.97
C SER A 157 36.59 -5.79 -0.68
N GLY A 158 36.01 -4.92 0.14
CA GLY A 158 36.60 -4.36 1.35
C GLY A 158 35.52 -4.19 2.41
N THR A 159 35.90 -4.44 3.66
CA THR A 159 35.08 -4.43 4.89
C THR A 159 34.19 -3.19 4.99
N GLY A 160 32.94 -3.32 4.54
CA GLY A 160 31.91 -2.30 4.62
C GLY A 160 31.01 -2.31 3.38
N SER A 161 29.94 -3.10 3.40
CA SER A 161 28.90 -3.04 2.38
C SER A 161 28.16 -1.70 2.51
N SER A 162 28.48 -0.73 1.66
CA SER A 162 27.70 0.50 1.53
C SER A 162 26.50 0.22 0.61
N CYS A 163 25.29 0.30 1.16
CA CYS A 163 24.05 0.25 0.39
C CYS A 163 23.70 1.68 -0.02
N THR A 164 23.72 1.96 -1.32
CA THR A 164 23.13 3.19 -1.86
C THR A 164 21.67 2.93 -2.19
N MET A 165 20.81 3.91 -1.91
CA MET A 165 19.39 3.82 -2.20
C MET A 165 19.09 4.63 -3.45
N HIS A 166 18.41 4.01 -4.40
CA HIS A 166 17.78 4.69 -5.52
C HIS A 166 16.26 4.71 -5.31
N TYR A 167 15.61 5.80 -5.70
CA TYR A 167 14.16 5.97 -5.59
C TYR A 167 13.57 6.17 -6.97
N MET A 168 12.46 5.48 -7.24
CA MET A 168 11.78 5.50 -8.52
C MET A 168 10.32 5.89 -8.33
N GLU A 169 9.91 7.02 -8.92
CA GLU A 169 8.50 7.40 -8.97
C GLU A 169 7.72 6.43 -9.85
N ALA A 170 6.59 5.97 -9.33
CA ALA A 170 5.79 4.91 -9.92
C ALA A 170 4.30 5.25 -9.90
N GLY A 171 3.60 4.91 -10.98
CA GLY A 171 2.14 4.93 -11.03
C GLY A 171 1.56 3.55 -10.79
N GLY A 172 1.00 3.33 -9.59
CA GLY A 172 0.22 2.13 -9.28
C GLY A 172 -1.13 2.15 -10.00
N ILE A 173 -1.52 1.08 -10.68
CA ILE A 173 -2.82 0.97 -11.32
C ILE A 173 -3.73 0.11 -10.45
N GLY A 174 -4.84 0.68 -9.98
CA GLY A 174 -5.85 0.01 -9.18
C GLY A 174 -7.28 0.46 -9.51
N GLU A 175 -8.24 -0.10 -8.78
CA GLU A 175 -9.69 0.10 -8.99
C GLU A 175 -10.14 -0.06 -10.45
N VAL A 176 -9.43 -0.90 -11.21
CA VAL A 176 -9.76 -1.20 -12.61
C VAL A 176 -11.03 -2.02 -12.65
N CYS A 177 -12.12 -1.41 -13.09
CA CYS A 177 -13.41 -2.10 -13.11
C CYS A 177 -14.30 -1.60 -14.25
N THR A 178 -15.10 -2.52 -14.80
CA THR A 178 -16.09 -2.25 -15.85
C THR A 178 -17.40 -2.92 -15.47
N SER A 179 -18.49 -2.14 -15.47
CA SER A 179 -19.84 -2.63 -15.20
C SER A 179 -20.21 -3.74 -16.17
N ILE A 180 -20.93 -4.76 -15.68
CA ILE A 180 -21.27 -5.96 -16.45
C ILE A 180 -22.01 -5.63 -17.76
N ASN A 181 -22.83 -4.58 -17.75
CA ASN A 181 -23.59 -4.10 -18.91
C ASN A 181 -22.72 -3.53 -20.02
N HIS A 182 -21.49 -3.14 -19.68
CA HIS A 182 -20.54 -2.48 -20.59
C HIS A 182 -19.27 -3.31 -20.86
N ARG A 183 -19.20 -4.55 -20.35
CA ARG A 183 -18.06 -5.45 -20.62
C ARG A 183 -17.97 -5.85 -22.09
N ARG A 184 -16.78 -6.28 -22.51
CA ARG A 184 -16.45 -6.70 -23.89
C ARG A 184 -16.55 -5.58 -24.94
N ARG A 185 -16.55 -4.32 -24.50
CA ARG A 185 -16.57 -3.11 -25.35
C ARG A 185 -15.22 -2.40 -25.42
N GLY A 186 -14.14 -3.03 -24.91
CA GLY A 186 -12.79 -2.46 -24.93
C GLY A 186 -12.52 -1.30 -23.94
N LEU A 187 -13.48 -0.97 -23.05
CA LEU A 187 -13.40 0.20 -22.17
C LEU A 187 -12.18 0.21 -21.24
N SER A 188 -11.84 -0.93 -20.65
CA SER A 188 -10.63 -1.06 -19.81
C SER A 188 -9.34 -0.81 -20.59
N SER A 189 -9.31 -1.14 -21.89
CA SER A 189 -8.16 -0.88 -22.76
C SER A 189 -8.03 0.60 -23.11
N ILE A 190 -9.16 1.31 -23.28
CA ILE A 190 -9.17 2.78 -23.46
C ILE A 190 -8.60 3.45 -22.22
N LEU A 191 -9.12 3.10 -21.05
CA LEU A 191 -8.67 3.65 -19.76
C LEU A 191 -7.20 3.33 -19.45
N LEU A 192 -6.73 2.11 -19.75
CA LEU A 192 -5.32 1.76 -19.54
C LEU A 192 -4.38 2.58 -20.43
N LYS A 193 -4.75 2.80 -21.69
CA LYS A 193 -3.96 3.63 -22.61
C LYS A 193 -3.91 5.09 -22.16
N ASP A 194 -5.05 5.62 -21.72
CA ASP A 194 -5.14 6.97 -21.15
C ASP A 194 -4.26 7.10 -19.90
N ALA A 195 -4.34 6.14 -18.97
CA ALA A 195 -3.50 6.15 -17.77
C ALA A 195 -2.00 6.11 -18.10
N ILE A 196 -1.58 5.27 -19.07
CA ILE A 196 -0.19 5.23 -19.55
C ILE A 196 0.20 6.54 -20.22
N ALA A 197 -0.69 7.18 -20.98
CA ALA A 197 -0.41 8.48 -21.59
C ALA A 197 -0.23 9.57 -20.53
N ILE A 198 -1.05 9.59 -19.47
CA ILE A 198 -0.91 10.50 -18.33
C ILE A 198 0.45 10.31 -17.66
N MET A 199 0.82 9.07 -17.35
CA MET A 199 2.10 8.77 -16.70
C MET A 199 3.32 9.10 -17.57
N ASN A 200 3.19 9.02 -18.90
CA ASN A 200 4.24 9.43 -19.85
C ASN A 200 4.25 10.93 -20.17
N SER A 201 3.18 11.66 -19.84
CA SER A 201 3.09 13.10 -20.08
C SER A 201 4.00 13.89 -19.12
N GLN A 202 4.22 15.18 -19.39
CA GLN A 202 5.25 15.99 -18.71
C GLN A 202 5.16 15.94 -17.18
N PRO A 203 6.29 16.11 -16.46
CA PRO A 203 6.40 15.85 -15.03
C PRO A 203 5.31 16.55 -14.22
N LEU A 204 4.55 15.78 -13.44
CA LEU A 204 3.69 16.31 -12.40
C LEU A 204 4.63 16.88 -11.33
N GLU A 205 4.68 18.21 -11.20
CA GLU A 205 5.44 18.90 -10.14
C GLU A 205 6.97 18.66 -10.20
N GLY A 206 7.52 18.37 -11.38
CA GLY A 206 8.97 18.20 -11.57
C GLY A 206 9.49 16.76 -11.42
N GLU A 207 8.63 15.81 -11.06
CA GLU A 207 8.99 14.40 -10.95
C GLU A 207 8.31 13.56 -12.05
N ARG A 208 9.13 12.85 -12.83
CA ARG A 208 8.65 12.00 -13.92
C ARG A 208 8.34 10.60 -13.39
N ILE A 209 7.12 10.11 -13.62
CA ILE A 209 6.78 8.71 -13.37
C ILE A 209 7.66 7.83 -14.28
N SER A 210 8.51 7.02 -13.64
CA SER A 210 9.56 6.25 -14.31
C SER A 210 9.10 4.81 -14.60
N CYS A 211 8.12 4.33 -13.84
CA CYS A 211 7.49 3.04 -14.08
C CYS A 211 6.01 3.04 -13.68
N SER A 212 5.29 2.00 -14.08
CA SER A 212 3.96 1.71 -13.54
C SER A 212 3.90 0.26 -13.10
N LEU A 213 3.11 0.01 -12.06
CA LEU A 213 2.95 -1.30 -11.45
C LEU A 213 1.47 -1.60 -11.16
N LEU A 214 1.12 -2.88 -11.12
CA LEU A 214 -0.19 -3.36 -10.70
C LEU A 214 -0.12 -4.81 -10.24
N HIS A 215 -1.16 -5.26 -9.54
CA HIS A 215 -1.37 -6.68 -9.28
C HIS A 215 -2.53 -7.21 -10.14
N ALA A 216 -2.32 -8.34 -10.81
CA ALA A 216 -3.33 -8.97 -11.64
C ALA A 216 -3.46 -10.46 -11.36
N SER A 217 -4.71 -10.92 -11.24
CA SER A 217 -5.00 -12.36 -11.27
C SER A 217 -4.58 -12.95 -12.64
N PRO A 218 -4.24 -14.25 -12.70
CA PRO A 218 -3.76 -14.90 -13.92
C PRO A 218 -4.62 -14.63 -15.16
N ASP A 219 -5.95 -14.58 -14.99
CA ASP A 219 -6.91 -14.37 -16.08
C ASP A 219 -6.81 -12.97 -16.73
N PHE A 220 -6.37 -11.97 -15.98
CA PHE A 220 -6.25 -10.59 -16.48
C PHE A 220 -4.84 -10.22 -16.96
N ARG A 221 -3.80 -10.99 -16.60
CA ARG A 221 -2.41 -10.73 -17.03
C ARG A 221 -2.27 -10.56 -18.55
N PRO A 222 -2.91 -11.38 -19.41
CA PRO A 222 -2.79 -11.21 -20.87
C PRO A 222 -3.28 -9.85 -21.38
N VAL A 223 -4.26 -9.23 -20.71
CA VAL A 223 -4.76 -7.91 -21.09
C VAL A 223 -3.70 -6.86 -20.82
N TYR A 224 -3.12 -6.85 -19.61
CA TYR A 224 -2.09 -5.90 -19.23
C TYR A 224 -0.79 -6.08 -20.05
N SER A 225 -0.38 -7.32 -20.33
CA SER A 225 0.77 -7.57 -21.20
C SER A 225 0.56 -7.11 -22.64
N LYS A 226 -0.60 -7.42 -23.25
CA LYS A 226 -0.86 -7.09 -24.66
C LYS A 226 -1.17 -5.60 -24.88
N VAL A 227 -1.93 -4.99 -23.98
CA VAL A 227 -2.41 -3.61 -24.15
C VAL A 227 -1.46 -2.60 -23.54
N GLY A 228 -0.94 -2.88 -22.33
CA GLY A 228 -0.08 -1.96 -21.60
C GLY A 228 1.41 -2.25 -21.73
N GLY A 229 1.79 -3.46 -22.16
CA GLY A 229 3.20 -3.88 -22.20
C GLY A 229 3.73 -4.42 -20.86
N TYR A 230 2.85 -4.68 -19.89
CA TYR A 230 3.23 -5.12 -18.54
C TYR A 230 3.89 -6.50 -18.54
N ARG A 231 4.94 -6.65 -17.73
CA ARG A 231 5.67 -7.90 -17.51
C ARG A 231 5.59 -8.30 -16.05
N SER A 232 5.35 -9.58 -15.78
CA SER A 232 5.28 -10.11 -14.42
C SER A 232 6.63 -10.05 -13.71
N VAL A 233 6.56 -9.81 -12.40
CA VAL A 233 7.65 -9.90 -11.43
C VAL A 233 7.15 -10.81 -10.31
N THR A 234 8.01 -11.71 -9.86
CA THR A 234 7.67 -12.67 -8.81
C THR A 234 7.99 -12.06 -7.44
N SER A 235 7.00 -12.03 -6.55
CA SER A 235 7.22 -11.88 -5.12
C SER A 235 7.35 -13.26 -4.48
N TYR A 236 8.42 -13.52 -3.76
CA TYR A 236 8.67 -14.84 -3.17
C TYR A 236 7.95 -15.00 -1.83
N TRP A 237 7.12 -16.03 -1.73
CA TRP A 237 6.34 -16.34 -0.53
C TRP A 237 6.46 -17.82 -0.20
N SER A 238 6.32 -18.14 1.08
CA SER A 238 6.36 -19.49 1.61
C SER A 238 5.19 -19.72 2.56
N VAL A 239 4.64 -20.92 2.51
CA VAL A 239 3.68 -21.43 3.50
C VAL A 239 4.44 -22.29 4.49
N VAL A 240 4.26 -22.01 5.79
CA VAL A 240 4.83 -22.80 6.88
C VAL A 240 3.71 -23.33 7.79
N PRO A 241 3.82 -24.58 8.27
CA PRO A 241 2.95 -25.09 9.33
C PRO A 241 3.26 -24.42 10.69
N VAL A 242 2.21 -24.05 11.43
CA VAL A 242 2.32 -23.50 12.79
C VAL A 242 1.53 -24.38 13.76
N ARG A 243 2.22 -24.98 14.72
CA ARG A 243 1.66 -25.83 15.78
C ARG A 243 1.14 -24.96 16.93
N TRP A 244 -0.14 -24.65 16.90
CA TRP A 244 -0.74 -23.71 17.84
C TRP A 244 -0.70 -24.21 19.30
N LYS A 245 -0.94 -25.50 19.58
CA LYS A 245 -0.90 -25.99 20.97
C LYS A 245 0.50 -25.91 21.61
N SER A 246 1.56 -25.89 20.79
CA SER A 246 2.92 -25.65 21.28
C SER A 246 3.14 -24.20 21.72
N LEU A 247 2.36 -23.24 21.20
CA LEU A 247 2.29 -21.87 21.70
C LEU A 247 1.59 -21.80 23.07
N LEU A 248 0.58 -22.65 23.29
CA LEU A 248 -0.15 -22.72 24.55
C LEU A 248 0.71 -23.29 25.71
N LEU A 249 1.65 -24.18 25.43
CA LEU A 249 2.53 -24.74 26.46
C LEU A 249 3.60 -23.75 26.97
N THR A 250 3.87 -22.68 26.20
CA THR A 250 4.65 -21.51 26.63
C THR A 250 3.82 -20.47 27.40
N GLU A 251 2.50 -20.65 27.54
CA GLU A 251 1.59 -19.71 28.21
C GLU A 251 1.88 -19.48 29.69
N SER A 252 2.53 -20.44 30.36
CA SER A 252 2.96 -20.25 31.75
C SER A 252 3.95 -19.10 31.91
N GLU A 253 4.63 -18.66 30.84
CA GLU A 253 5.56 -17.53 30.85
C GLU A 253 5.03 -16.31 30.09
N THR A 254 4.22 -16.50 29.04
CA THR A 254 3.77 -15.40 28.15
C THR A 254 2.33 -14.93 28.39
N VAL A 255 1.40 -15.80 28.81
CA VAL A 255 -0.06 -15.50 28.82
C VAL A 255 -0.63 -15.18 30.19
N ALA A 256 0.03 -15.55 31.29
CA ALA A 256 -0.38 -15.13 32.65
C ALA A 256 -0.32 -13.59 32.91
N ARG A 257 -0.05 -12.76 31.89
CA ARG A 257 0.20 -11.31 32.00
C ARG A 257 -0.54 -10.44 30.95
N LEU A 258 -1.45 -11.02 30.16
CA LEU A 258 -2.15 -10.37 29.04
C LEU A 258 -3.54 -9.80 29.37
N ASP A 259 -4.00 -9.85 30.62
CA ASP A 259 -5.33 -9.34 31.02
C ASP A 259 -5.46 -7.82 30.97
N ASP A 260 -4.36 -7.07 30.82
CA ASP A 260 -4.36 -5.64 30.52
C ASP A 260 -3.69 -5.42 29.16
N THR A 261 -4.24 -4.51 28.35
CA THR A 261 -3.84 -4.12 26.97
C THR A 261 -2.38 -3.60 26.82
N ASN A 262 -1.53 -3.78 27.83
CA ASN A 262 -0.08 -3.59 27.79
C ASN A 262 0.61 -4.73 28.58
N ALA A 263 0.90 -5.87 27.94
CA ALA A 263 1.65 -6.94 28.58
C ALA A 263 3.15 -6.65 28.50
N ALA A 264 3.76 -6.26 29.61
CA ALA A 264 5.22 -6.21 29.73
C ALA A 264 5.78 -7.63 29.85
N ILE A 265 6.61 -8.04 28.90
CA ILE A 265 7.29 -9.35 28.87
C ILE A 265 8.75 -9.14 29.27
N SER A 266 9.03 -9.30 30.56
CA SER A 266 10.41 -9.30 31.06
C SER A 266 10.99 -10.71 30.90
N GLU A 267 11.67 -10.96 29.79
CA GLU A 267 12.56 -12.11 29.62
C GLU A 267 14.02 -11.63 29.68
N SER A 268 14.86 -12.41 30.37
CA SER A 268 16.28 -12.10 30.56
C SER A 268 17.12 -12.89 29.55
N GLU A 269 17.52 -12.28 28.45
CA GLU A 269 18.62 -12.82 27.64
C GLU A 269 19.94 -12.15 28.03
N LYS A 270 20.91 -12.98 28.44
CA LYS A 270 22.32 -12.56 28.57
C LYS A 270 22.93 -12.49 27.18
N ILE A 271 22.68 -11.40 26.46
CA ILE A 271 23.58 -11.03 25.36
C ILE A 271 24.88 -10.57 26.03
N GLY A 272 26.01 -11.15 25.60
CA GLY A 272 27.31 -11.14 26.29
C GLY A 272 27.62 -9.86 27.08
N GLY A 273 27.84 -10.02 28.39
CA GLY A 273 28.39 -8.97 29.25
C GLY A 273 27.44 -7.83 29.62
N GLY A 274 26.36 -8.12 30.35
CA GLY A 274 25.96 -7.24 31.47
C GLY A 274 24.70 -6.38 31.37
N THR A 275 23.78 -6.56 30.43
CA THR A 275 22.47 -5.88 30.48
C THR A 275 21.32 -6.81 30.08
N THR A 276 20.30 -6.90 30.93
CA THR A 276 19.03 -7.59 30.66
C THR A 276 18.08 -6.64 29.93
N SER A 277 17.71 -6.94 28.69
CA SER A 277 16.69 -6.20 27.95
C SER A 277 15.30 -6.72 28.32
N SER A 278 14.40 -5.87 28.80
CA SER A 278 12.99 -6.21 28.98
C SER A 278 12.22 -5.82 27.73
N TYR A 279 11.30 -6.68 27.29
CA TYR A 279 10.43 -6.40 26.15
C TYR A 279 8.99 -6.10 26.58
N ILE A 280 8.21 -5.47 25.70
CA ILE A 280 6.78 -5.24 25.86
C ILE A 280 6.12 -5.53 24.52
N VAL A 281 5.00 -6.25 24.55
CA VAL A 281 4.14 -6.43 23.37
C VAL A 281 2.88 -5.61 23.55
N ARG A 282 2.56 -4.80 22.55
CA ARG A 282 1.37 -3.93 22.54
C ARG A 282 0.92 -3.65 21.12
N ASN A 283 -0.29 -3.13 20.95
CA ASN A 283 -0.69 -2.54 19.67
C ASN A 283 0.12 -1.27 19.38
N ALA A 284 0.31 -0.99 18.10
CA ALA A 284 0.83 0.29 17.64
C ALA A 284 -0.12 1.44 18.02
N LYS A 285 0.46 2.59 18.38
CA LYS A 285 -0.23 3.80 18.82
C LYS A 285 -0.01 4.90 17.79
N PHE A 286 -0.92 5.05 16.84
CA PHE A 286 -0.86 6.13 15.86
C PHE A 286 -1.45 7.43 16.42
N PRO A 287 -0.91 8.62 16.07
CA PRO A 287 0.23 8.83 15.17
C PRO A 287 1.60 8.62 15.83
N ASN A 288 1.66 8.51 17.16
CA ASN A 288 2.90 8.58 17.94
C ASN A 288 4.00 7.57 17.54
N ASP A 289 3.61 6.35 17.16
CA ASP A 289 4.56 5.30 16.75
C ASP A 289 5.00 5.44 15.28
N ALA A 290 4.34 6.28 14.47
CA ALA A 290 4.60 6.41 13.04
C ALA A 290 6.06 6.77 12.69
N PRO A 291 6.74 7.71 13.39
CA PRO A 291 8.14 8.02 13.10
C PRO A 291 9.08 6.82 13.30
N GLN A 292 8.89 6.05 14.39
CA GLN A 292 9.70 4.86 14.67
C GLN A 292 9.41 3.74 13.66
N LEU A 293 8.14 3.51 13.32
CA LEU A 293 7.75 2.52 12.33
C LEU A 293 8.25 2.87 10.92
N GLN A 294 8.23 4.15 10.55
CA GLN A 294 8.81 4.64 9.30
C GLN A 294 10.31 4.33 9.24
N GLN A 295 11.06 4.74 10.27
CA GLN A 295 12.50 4.51 10.31
C GLN A 295 12.81 3.00 10.23
N LEU A 296 12.02 2.18 10.92
CA LEU A 296 12.26 0.76 10.97
C LEU A 296 11.88 0.05 9.65
N HIS A 297 10.83 0.49 8.97
CA HIS A 297 10.49 0.06 7.61
C HIS A 297 11.55 0.45 6.59
N HIS A 298 12.12 1.65 6.73
CA HIS A 298 13.24 2.08 5.89
C HIS A 298 14.44 1.12 6.02
N GLU A 299 14.84 0.81 7.25
CA GLU A 299 15.98 -0.08 7.51
C GLU A 299 15.70 -1.55 7.14
N TYR A 300 14.49 -2.05 7.40
CA TYR A 300 14.15 -3.46 7.20
C TYR A 300 13.63 -3.78 5.80
N SER A 301 12.73 -2.96 5.26
CA SER A 301 12.10 -3.23 3.95
C SER A 301 12.84 -2.50 2.85
N GLU A 302 12.96 -1.17 2.93
CA GLU A 302 13.41 -0.35 1.80
C GLU A 302 14.88 -0.63 1.42
N LYS A 303 15.76 -0.82 2.40
CA LYS A 303 17.17 -1.17 2.16
C LYS A 303 17.42 -2.61 1.70
N ARG A 304 16.39 -3.46 1.68
CA ARG A 304 16.51 -4.89 1.38
C ARG A 304 15.70 -5.33 0.17
N LEU A 305 14.66 -4.58 -0.17
CA LEU A 305 13.62 -4.97 -1.10
C LEU A 305 13.32 -3.84 -2.09
N ILE A 306 12.90 -4.23 -3.30
CA ILE A 306 12.08 -3.34 -4.12
C ILE A 306 10.68 -3.33 -3.50
N THR A 307 10.34 -2.23 -2.82
CA THR A 307 9.08 -2.03 -2.07
C THR A 307 8.62 -0.58 -2.16
N ILE A 308 7.42 -0.28 -1.65
CA ILE A 308 6.93 1.10 -1.50
C ILE A 308 7.67 1.82 -0.37
N VAL A 309 8.14 3.04 -0.67
CA VAL A 309 8.63 4.01 0.32
C VAL A 309 7.45 4.58 1.07
N ARG A 310 7.52 4.56 2.40
CA ARG A 310 6.45 5.06 3.26
C ARG A 310 6.94 6.28 4.04
N SER A 311 6.25 7.42 3.89
CA SER A 311 6.48 8.59 4.74
C SER A 311 5.81 8.40 6.11
N GLU A 312 6.18 9.24 7.09
CA GLU A 312 5.47 9.32 8.38
C GLU A 312 3.96 9.55 8.19
N GLU A 313 3.60 10.40 7.23
CA GLU A 313 2.21 10.66 6.86
C GLU A 313 1.53 9.41 6.30
N TYR A 314 2.23 8.62 5.47
CA TYR A 314 1.69 7.37 4.94
C TYR A 314 1.42 6.35 6.05
N TRP A 315 2.33 6.24 7.03
CA TRP A 315 2.10 5.44 8.23
C TRP A 315 0.89 5.93 9.04
N THR A 316 0.82 7.26 9.24
CA THR A 316 -0.20 7.90 10.06
C THR A 316 -1.59 7.85 9.46
N ARG A 317 -1.73 8.00 8.13
CA ARG A 317 -3.03 8.09 7.45
C ARG A 317 -3.44 6.75 6.83
N TYR A 318 -2.56 6.14 6.04
CA TYR A 318 -2.90 4.97 5.24
C TYR A 318 -2.75 3.68 6.04
N VAL A 319 -1.53 3.41 6.55
CA VAL A 319 -1.24 2.15 7.26
C VAL A 319 -2.06 2.02 8.53
N SER A 320 -2.18 3.10 9.32
CA SER A 320 -2.99 3.10 10.55
C SER A 320 -4.46 2.75 10.29
N ALA A 321 -5.05 3.26 9.19
CA ALA A 321 -6.44 3.02 8.85
C ALA A 321 -6.66 1.63 8.22
N GLU A 322 -5.64 1.10 7.56
CA GLU A 322 -5.67 -0.24 6.98
C GLU A 322 -5.46 -1.33 8.01
N LEU A 323 -4.51 -1.15 8.94
CA LEU A 323 -4.16 -2.15 9.95
C LEU A 323 -4.88 -1.95 11.27
N GLY A 324 -5.20 -0.71 11.66
CA GLY A 324 -5.90 -0.39 12.90
C GLY A 324 -5.28 -1.05 14.12
N ASP A 325 -6.12 -1.78 14.85
CA ASP A 325 -5.79 -2.55 16.05
C ASP A 325 -5.14 -3.91 15.76
N THR A 326 -4.85 -4.25 14.50
CA THR A 326 -4.22 -5.52 14.12
C THR A 326 -2.69 -5.43 13.97
N LEU A 327 -2.11 -4.25 14.15
CA LEU A 327 -0.67 -4.04 14.13
C LEU A 327 -0.09 -4.15 15.55
N TRP A 328 0.68 -5.21 15.79
CA TRP A 328 1.39 -5.44 17.04
C TRP A 328 2.85 -5.00 16.92
N VAL A 329 3.37 -4.41 17.99
CA VAL A 329 4.77 -3.99 18.10
C VAL A 329 5.44 -4.65 19.30
N LEU A 330 6.70 -5.00 19.13
CA LEU A 330 7.61 -5.43 20.19
C LEU A 330 8.49 -4.22 20.54
N CYS A 331 8.43 -3.77 21.79
CA CYS A 331 9.22 -2.64 22.27
C CYS A 331 10.27 -3.11 23.27
N ALA A 332 11.50 -2.61 23.13
CA ALA A 332 12.55 -2.79 24.12
C ALA A 332 12.50 -1.64 25.14
N LYS A 333 12.48 -1.98 26.43
CA LYS A 333 12.58 -0.99 27.52
C LYS A 333 13.99 -0.41 27.56
N GLN A 334 14.09 0.92 27.57
CA GLN A 334 15.35 1.59 27.88
C GLN A 334 15.73 1.30 29.34
N PRO A 335 16.99 0.94 29.65
CA PRO A 335 17.43 0.85 31.04
C PRO A 335 17.31 2.23 31.68
N SER A 336 16.67 2.30 32.86
CA SER A 336 16.29 3.52 33.58
C SER A 336 17.46 4.39 34.09
N THR A 337 18.67 4.21 33.58
CA THR A 337 19.91 4.88 34.04
C THR A 337 20.50 5.90 33.05
N SER A 338 19.96 6.05 31.84
CA SER A 338 20.46 7.07 30.90
C SER A 338 19.73 8.40 31.04
N ILE A 339 20.14 9.22 32.02
CA ILE A 339 19.87 10.66 32.01
C ILE A 339 20.69 11.24 30.84
N SER A 340 20.04 11.48 29.70
CA SER A 340 20.67 12.20 28.58
C SER A 340 20.97 13.64 29.03
N THR A 341 22.25 13.97 29.15
CA THR A 341 22.74 15.33 29.50
C THR A 341 23.16 16.15 28.29
N THR A 342 22.87 15.71 27.07
CA THR A 342 23.16 16.48 25.86
C THR A 342 21.87 16.88 25.16
N ALA A 343 21.23 17.92 25.68
CA ALA A 343 20.29 18.73 24.91
C ALA A 343 21.07 19.46 23.80
N ALA A 344 21.20 18.82 22.64
CA ALA A 344 21.54 19.53 21.42
C ALA A 344 20.36 20.45 21.07
N ALA A 345 20.66 21.74 20.90
CA ALA A 345 19.68 22.79 20.65
C ALA A 345 18.76 22.45 19.48
N GLY A 346 17.46 22.27 19.76
CA GLY A 346 16.40 22.16 18.76
C GLY A 346 15.66 20.82 18.69
N GLY A 347 16.14 19.76 19.34
CA GLY A 347 15.43 18.48 19.44
C GLY A 347 14.63 18.37 20.73
N THR A 348 13.34 18.06 20.66
CA THR A 348 12.52 17.69 21.82
C THR A 348 13.17 16.54 22.58
N PRO A 349 13.23 16.59 23.93
CA PRO A 349 13.84 15.53 24.73
C PRO A 349 13.01 14.23 24.62
N ASN A 350 13.65 13.13 24.23
CA ASN A 350 13.08 11.78 24.25
C ASN A 350 12.83 11.35 25.71
N ASN A 351 11.60 11.53 26.17
CA ASN A 351 11.16 11.13 27.51
C ASN A 351 11.01 9.61 27.61
N GLY A 352 12.11 8.85 27.74
CA GLY A 352 12.07 7.45 28.20
C GLY A 352 11.09 6.51 27.50
N GLU A 353 10.72 6.79 26.24
CA GLU A 353 9.74 6.00 25.51
C GLU A 353 10.35 4.66 25.07
N ASP A 354 9.56 3.59 25.18
CA ASP A 354 9.99 2.26 24.75
C ASP A 354 10.32 2.27 23.25
N THR A 355 11.47 1.70 22.88
CA THR A 355 11.93 1.68 21.48
C THR A 355 11.29 0.52 20.73
N ILE A 356 10.59 0.77 19.63
CA ILE A 356 10.03 -0.29 18.78
C ILE A 356 11.19 -1.04 18.10
N VAL A 357 11.27 -2.35 18.32
CA VAL A 357 12.30 -3.23 17.75
C VAL A 357 11.74 -4.21 16.73
N ALA A 358 10.43 -4.47 16.71
CA ALA A 358 9.79 -5.24 15.65
C ALA A 358 8.28 -4.93 15.57
N TRP A 359 7.65 -5.28 14.44
CA TRP A 359 6.20 -5.23 14.26
C TRP A 359 5.69 -6.38 13.41
N LEU A 360 4.42 -6.74 13.60
CA LEU A 360 3.75 -7.80 12.86
C LEU A 360 2.24 -7.54 12.80
N SER A 361 1.64 -7.81 11.64
CA SER A 361 0.19 -7.90 11.48
C SER A 361 -0.16 -9.14 10.65
N LEU A 362 -1.27 -9.80 11.01
CA LEU A 362 -1.81 -10.96 10.30
C LEU A 362 -3.20 -10.64 9.74
N ARG A 363 -3.60 -11.39 8.72
CA ARG A 363 -4.99 -11.50 8.27
C ARG A 363 -5.37 -12.94 8.00
N LYS A 364 -6.65 -13.28 8.16
CA LYS A 364 -7.20 -14.57 7.72
C LYS A 364 -7.53 -14.54 6.23
N ARG A 365 -7.17 -15.59 5.50
CA ARG A 365 -7.48 -15.77 4.07
C ARG A 365 -7.92 -17.21 3.85
N GLY A 366 -9.23 -17.43 3.79
CA GLY A 366 -9.80 -18.78 3.71
C GLY A 366 -9.53 -19.56 5.00
N ASP A 367 -8.88 -20.71 4.86
CA ASP A 367 -8.49 -21.64 5.92
C ASP A 367 -7.10 -21.35 6.52
N ARG A 368 -6.40 -20.34 6.03
CA ARG A 368 -5.03 -20.00 6.44
C ARG A 368 -4.85 -18.56 6.91
N TYR A 369 -3.69 -18.30 7.50
CA TYR A 369 -3.26 -17.00 7.95
C TYR A 369 -2.18 -16.45 7.02
N GLN A 370 -2.17 -15.14 6.80
CA GLN A 370 -1.17 -14.48 5.98
C GLN A 370 -0.58 -13.30 6.74
N LEU A 371 0.74 -13.21 6.70
CA LEU A 371 1.48 -12.07 7.20
C LEU A 371 1.20 -10.85 6.31
N ARG A 372 0.55 -9.84 6.88
CA ARG A 372 0.10 -8.63 6.21
C ARG A 372 1.18 -7.55 6.23
N GLU A 373 1.94 -7.51 7.32
CA GLU A 373 2.96 -6.50 7.61
C GLU A 373 3.97 -7.09 8.58
N PHE A 374 5.28 -6.84 8.37
CA PHE A 374 6.33 -7.31 9.27
C PHE A 374 7.63 -6.55 9.11
N GLY A 375 8.34 -6.38 10.22
CA GLY A 375 9.74 -6.03 10.15
C GLY A 375 10.43 -5.97 11.50
N VAL A 376 11.76 -5.90 11.43
CA VAL A 376 12.64 -6.16 12.57
C VAL A 376 13.84 -5.23 12.57
N ASN A 377 14.18 -4.69 13.74
CA ASN A 377 15.46 -4.03 13.98
C ASN A 377 16.56 -5.08 14.16
N ARG A 378 17.15 -5.52 13.05
CA ARG A 378 18.19 -6.56 13.03
C ARG A 378 19.46 -6.22 13.83
N ARG A 379 19.62 -4.97 14.30
CA ARG A 379 20.72 -4.57 15.20
C ARG A 379 20.43 -4.89 16.67
N ASN A 380 19.16 -4.91 17.04
CA ASN A 380 18.72 -4.96 18.43
C ASN A 380 17.87 -6.19 18.77
N THR A 381 17.32 -6.87 17.76
CA THR A 381 16.49 -8.07 17.93
C THR A 381 16.62 -9.00 16.71
N SER A 382 16.21 -10.26 16.86
CA SER A 382 16.22 -11.27 15.80
C SER A 382 14.83 -11.48 15.21
N THR A 383 14.78 -12.06 14.01
CA THR A 383 13.54 -12.45 13.34
C THR A 383 12.81 -13.53 14.13
N MET A 384 13.58 -14.48 14.67
CA MET A 384 13.08 -15.53 15.57
C MET A 384 12.42 -14.94 16.83
N LEU A 385 13.07 -14.00 17.51
CA LEU A 385 12.54 -13.40 18.73
C LEU A 385 11.28 -12.56 18.45
N ALA A 386 11.26 -11.83 17.34
CA ALA A 386 10.07 -11.11 16.90
C ALA A 386 8.88 -12.05 16.66
N MET A 387 9.12 -13.18 15.98
CA MET A 387 8.10 -14.21 15.74
C MET A 387 7.62 -14.87 17.04
N LYS A 388 8.56 -15.19 17.95
CA LYS A 388 8.26 -15.77 19.27
C LYS A 388 7.22 -14.94 20.04
N TYR A 389 7.37 -13.62 20.06
CA TYR A 389 6.49 -12.76 20.86
C TYR A 389 5.27 -12.22 20.11
N LEU A 390 5.40 -11.89 18.82
CA LEU A 390 4.33 -11.21 18.08
C LEU A 390 3.36 -12.17 17.39
N LEU A 391 3.83 -13.32 16.92
CA LEU A 391 2.96 -14.27 16.23
C LEU A 391 1.84 -14.84 17.14
N PRO A 392 2.11 -15.26 18.40
CA PRO A 392 1.08 -15.82 19.27
C PRO A 392 -0.05 -14.81 19.53
N VAL A 393 0.30 -13.55 19.84
CA VAL A 393 -0.71 -12.52 20.12
C VAL A 393 -1.56 -12.19 18.88
N ALA A 394 -0.94 -12.14 17.70
CA ALA A 394 -1.66 -11.85 16.46
C ALA A 394 -2.59 -13.01 16.04
N LEU A 395 -2.15 -14.27 16.21
CA LEU A 395 -2.98 -15.45 15.97
C LEU A 395 -4.15 -15.55 16.96
N ASN A 396 -3.90 -15.25 18.24
CA ASN A 396 -4.93 -15.18 19.27
C ASN A 396 -6.01 -14.15 18.94
N GLN A 397 -5.61 -12.94 18.52
CA GLN A 397 -6.54 -11.87 18.10
C GLN A 397 -7.45 -12.32 16.95
N LEU A 398 -6.95 -13.16 16.05
CA LEU A 398 -7.72 -13.71 14.93
C LEU A 398 -8.55 -14.96 15.30
N GLY A 399 -8.65 -15.30 16.59
CA GLY A 399 -9.54 -16.33 17.11
C GLY A 399 -9.14 -17.76 16.79
N VAL A 400 -7.84 -18.03 16.56
CA VAL A 400 -7.33 -19.40 16.35
C VAL A 400 -7.80 -20.34 17.48
N ASN A 401 -7.81 -19.82 18.71
CA ASN A 401 -8.14 -20.53 19.95
C ASN A 401 -9.61 -20.96 20.02
N SER A 402 -10.52 -20.28 19.34
CA SER A 402 -11.97 -20.50 19.44
C SER A 402 -12.52 -21.40 18.33
N SER A 403 -11.72 -21.67 17.29
CA SER A 403 -12.16 -22.38 16.09
C SER A 403 -11.82 -23.86 16.05
N MET A 404 -10.99 -24.34 16.99
CA MET A 404 -10.59 -25.75 17.04
C MET A 404 -11.54 -26.54 17.94
N ASP A 405 -12.41 -27.29 17.29
CA ASP A 405 -13.24 -28.32 17.89
C ASP A 405 -12.29 -29.41 18.45
N ASP A 406 -12.27 -29.63 19.77
CA ASP A 406 -11.35 -30.56 20.47
C ASP A 406 -11.33 -32.00 19.89
N ASN A 407 -12.33 -32.33 19.05
CA ASN A 407 -12.51 -33.63 18.41
C ASN A 407 -11.99 -33.74 16.96
N LYS A 408 -11.47 -32.66 16.34
CA LYS A 408 -10.86 -32.69 15.01
C LYS A 408 -9.41 -32.26 15.09
N GLY A 409 -8.53 -33.22 15.42
CA GLY A 409 -7.12 -33.01 15.75
C GLY A 409 -6.21 -32.46 14.66
N GLU A 410 -6.48 -31.27 14.13
CA GLU A 410 -5.50 -30.51 13.36
C GLU A 410 -5.00 -29.33 14.20
N ASP A 411 -4.02 -29.60 15.07
CA ASP A 411 -3.34 -28.60 15.92
C ASP A 411 -2.43 -27.64 15.14
N VAL A 412 -2.60 -27.60 13.82
CA VAL A 412 -1.68 -26.98 12.86
C VAL A 412 -2.46 -26.00 11.99
N VAL A 413 -2.03 -24.75 11.97
CA VAL A 413 -2.52 -23.75 11.03
C VAL A 413 -1.46 -23.45 9.98
N SER A 414 -1.89 -23.08 8.77
CA SER A 414 -0.97 -22.65 7.72
C SER A 414 -0.72 -21.14 7.81
N LEU A 415 0.54 -20.73 7.78
CA LEU A 415 0.96 -19.33 7.74
C LEU A 415 1.69 -19.04 6.43
N LEU A 416 1.16 -18.12 5.63
CA LEU A 416 1.79 -17.59 4.42
C LEU A 416 2.60 -16.33 4.79
N LEU A 417 3.92 -16.34 4.54
CA LEU A 417 4.84 -15.23 4.80
C LEU A 417 5.85 -15.04 3.67
N PRO A 418 6.48 -13.85 3.53
CA PRO A 418 7.54 -13.66 2.54
C PRO A 418 8.71 -14.61 2.77
N SER A 419 9.25 -15.21 1.70
CA SER A 419 10.34 -16.21 1.80
C SER A 419 11.63 -15.62 2.40
N ILE A 420 11.82 -14.29 2.34
CA ILE A 420 12.93 -13.60 3.00
C ILE A 420 12.88 -13.76 4.53
N VAL A 421 11.68 -13.81 5.11
CA VAL A 421 11.50 -13.98 6.56
C VAL A 421 11.83 -15.41 6.97
N VAL A 422 11.47 -16.42 6.15
CA VAL A 422 11.90 -17.81 6.33
C VAL A 422 13.43 -17.91 6.27
N SER A 423 14.04 -17.27 5.27
CA SER A 423 15.49 -17.26 5.08
C SER A 423 16.23 -16.60 6.25
N ASP A 424 15.71 -15.48 6.76
CA ASP A 424 16.26 -14.80 7.94
C ASP A 424 16.24 -15.73 9.17
N VAL A 425 15.12 -16.41 9.43
CA VAL A 425 15.00 -17.36 10.55
C VAL A 425 15.94 -18.56 10.39
N GLN A 426 15.97 -19.19 9.22
CA GLN A 426 16.85 -20.33 8.95
C GLN A 426 18.34 -19.94 9.08
N HIS A 427 18.70 -18.73 8.68
CA HIS A 427 20.04 -18.19 8.88
C HIS A 427 20.36 -17.99 10.37
N GLU A 428 19.44 -17.42 11.14
CA GLU A 428 19.59 -17.22 12.59
C GLU A 428 19.73 -18.57 13.33
N MET A 429 18.99 -19.61 12.92
CA MET A 429 19.10 -20.97 13.48
C MET A 429 20.47 -21.62 13.25
N THR A 430 21.16 -21.28 12.16
CA THR A 430 22.44 -21.90 11.77
C THR A 430 23.67 -21.10 12.23
N THR A 431 23.51 -19.82 12.57
CA THR A 431 24.61 -18.90 12.90
C THR A 431 24.79 -18.62 14.40
N SER A 432 24.08 -19.35 15.27
CA SER A 432 24.22 -19.23 16.73
C SER A 432 25.68 -19.44 17.17
N SER A 433 26.36 -18.32 17.44
CA SER A 433 27.77 -18.25 17.84
C SER A 433 28.07 -18.86 19.21
N THR A 434 27.04 -19.21 19.98
CA THR A 434 27.15 -19.76 21.34
C THR A 434 27.09 -21.29 21.38
N GLY A 435 26.85 -21.96 20.24
CA GLY A 435 26.62 -23.41 20.19
C GLY A 435 25.31 -23.85 20.87
N VAL A 436 24.46 -22.89 21.23
CA VAL A 436 23.11 -23.14 21.75
C VAL A 436 22.17 -23.27 20.56
N ASP A 437 21.44 -24.38 20.51
CA ASP A 437 20.41 -24.62 19.51
C ASP A 437 19.19 -23.74 19.82
N ASN A 438 19.08 -22.60 19.12
CA ASN A 438 17.99 -21.65 19.30
C ASN A 438 16.69 -22.11 18.62
N ARG A 439 16.65 -23.30 17.97
CA ARG A 439 15.43 -23.85 17.35
C ARG A 439 14.24 -23.92 18.29
N ASN A 440 14.50 -24.04 19.60
CA ASN A 440 13.46 -24.05 20.63
C ASN A 440 12.68 -22.73 20.72
N GLU A 441 13.24 -21.59 20.32
CA GLU A 441 12.58 -20.28 20.42
C GLU A 441 11.35 -20.14 19.53
N VAL A 442 11.34 -20.83 18.39
CA VAL A 442 10.25 -20.82 17.41
C VAL A 442 9.82 -22.25 17.04
N ALA A 443 9.99 -23.22 17.93
CA ALA A 443 9.65 -24.62 17.69
C ALA A 443 8.17 -24.87 17.34
N PHE A 444 7.31 -23.88 17.58
CA PHE A 444 5.92 -23.88 17.16
C PHE A 444 5.72 -23.57 15.67
N VAL A 445 6.75 -23.13 14.94
CA VAL A 445 6.72 -22.92 13.48
C VAL A 445 7.68 -23.89 12.80
N ASP A 446 7.17 -24.64 11.83
CA ASP A 446 7.92 -25.65 11.11
C ASP A 446 8.56 -25.07 9.84
N PHE A 447 9.63 -24.29 10.02
CA PHE A 447 10.36 -23.64 8.91
C PHE A 447 11.10 -24.61 8.00
N ASP A 448 11.41 -25.83 8.46
CA ASP A 448 12.03 -26.88 7.64
C ASP A 448 11.03 -27.47 6.64
N SER A 449 9.73 -27.39 6.94
CA SER A 449 8.64 -27.84 6.08
C SER A 449 8.04 -26.71 5.21
N ALA A 450 8.78 -25.60 5.03
CA ALA A 450 8.32 -24.48 4.21
C ALA A 450 8.10 -24.91 2.75
N VAL A 451 6.96 -24.55 2.19
CA VAL A 451 6.62 -24.78 0.78
C VAL A 451 6.49 -23.44 0.07
N GLU A 452 7.20 -23.27 -1.05
CA GLU A 452 7.09 -22.05 -1.86
C GLU A 452 5.69 -21.92 -2.48
N GLU A 453 5.12 -20.73 -2.35
CA GLU A 453 3.87 -20.34 -2.99
C GLU A 453 3.99 -18.91 -3.52
N ASN A 454 4.86 -18.75 -4.52
CA ASN A 454 5.23 -17.44 -5.06
C ASN A 454 4.05 -16.70 -5.68
N ASP A 455 4.06 -15.37 -5.58
CA ASP A 455 3.07 -14.48 -6.18
C ASP A 455 3.61 -13.84 -7.47
N ASP A 456 3.17 -14.38 -8.60
CA ASP A 456 3.50 -13.87 -9.95
C ASP A 456 2.52 -12.80 -10.46
N GLY A 457 1.66 -12.27 -9.58
CA GLY A 457 0.60 -11.32 -9.92
C GLY A 457 1.08 -9.89 -10.11
N TRP A 458 2.23 -9.52 -9.54
CA TRP A 458 2.80 -8.19 -9.74
C TRP A 458 3.30 -8.03 -11.16
N MET A 459 2.92 -6.94 -11.81
CA MET A 459 3.32 -6.63 -13.17
C MET A 459 3.83 -5.20 -13.28
N TYR A 460 4.86 -4.99 -14.09
CA TYR A 460 5.53 -3.72 -14.28
C TYR A 460 5.63 -3.33 -15.76
N ILE A 461 5.53 -2.02 -16.01
CA ILE A 461 6.05 -1.39 -17.22
C ILE A 461 7.07 -0.33 -16.85
N HIS A 462 8.10 -0.25 -17.66
CA HIS A 462 9.14 0.74 -17.53
C HIS A 462 8.95 1.83 -18.57
N MET A 463 9.01 3.09 -18.14
CA MET A 463 8.73 4.26 -18.99
C MET A 463 9.99 5.11 -19.23
N ASP A 464 11.00 4.98 -18.36
CA ASP A 464 12.24 5.74 -18.45
C ASP A 464 13.47 4.88 -18.71
N ASN A 465 13.81 4.69 -19.98
CA ASN A 465 14.94 3.87 -20.45
C ASN A 465 16.34 4.33 -19.97
N SER A 466 16.44 5.40 -19.17
CA SER A 466 17.71 5.84 -18.59
C SER A 466 18.16 5.03 -17.36
N GLN A 467 17.28 4.22 -16.78
CA GLN A 467 17.52 3.43 -15.57
C GLN A 467 17.20 1.94 -15.80
N SER A 468 17.75 1.06 -14.96
CA SER A 468 17.35 -0.36 -15.00
C SER A 468 15.89 -0.52 -14.57
N SER A 469 15.17 -1.40 -15.27
CA SER A 469 13.77 -1.69 -14.94
C SER A 469 13.65 -2.62 -13.71
N VAL A 470 12.54 -2.56 -12.98
CA VAL A 470 12.26 -3.50 -11.87
C VAL A 470 12.33 -4.96 -12.36
N VAL A 471 11.87 -5.24 -13.57
CA VAL A 471 11.93 -6.59 -14.18
C VAL A 471 13.36 -7.05 -14.37
N GLU A 472 14.25 -6.18 -14.85
CA GLU A 472 15.67 -6.48 -15.02
C GLU A 472 16.36 -6.69 -13.67
N LEU A 473 16.11 -5.82 -12.70
CA LEU A 473 16.72 -5.86 -11.37
C LEU A 473 16.35 -7.14 -10.57
N THR A 474 15.16 -7.69 -10.81
CA THR A 474 14.65 -8.89 -10.14
C THR A 474 15.03 -10.19 -10.86
N THR A 475 15.43 -10.12 -12.14
CA THR A 475 15.74 -11.30 -12.97
C THR A 475 17.21 -11.41 -13.37
N ARG A 476 18.05 -10.45 -13.00
CA ARG A 476 19.50 -10.49 -13.29
C ARG A 476 20.18 -11.69 -12.65
N GLU A 477 21.14 -12.27 -13.37
CA GLU A 477 21.88 -13.46 -12.93
C GLU A 477 22.74 -13.18 -11.69
N ALA A 478 23.35 -11.99 -11.63
CA ALA A 478 24.17 -11.57 -10.51
C ALA A 478 23.38 -10.70 -9.53
N ASP A 479 23.24 -11.17 -8.29
CA ASP A 479 22.64 -10.44 -7.18
C ASP A 479 21.22 -9.88 -7.47
N PRO A 480 20.24 -10.76 -7.80
CA PRO A 480 18.86 -10.32 -8.04
C PRO A 480 18.29 -9.65 -6.79
N ILE A 481 17.68 -8.48 -6.95
CA ILE A 481 17.04 -7.79 -5.83
C ILE A 481 15.66 -8.42 -5.62
N GLN A 482 15.35 -8.73 -4.37
CA GLN A 482 14.04 -9.27 -4.03
C GLN A 482 12.97 -8.19 -4.15
N HIS A 483 11.83 -8.56 -4.74
CA HIS A 483 10.66 -7.71 -4.85
C HIS A 483 9.61 -8.16 -3.83
N LEU A 484 9.06 -7.20 -3.10
CA LEU A 484 7.91 -7.42 -2.23
C LEU A 484 7.16 -6.10 -2.05
N ILE A 485 5.89 -6.09 -2.44
CA ILE A 485 4.94 -5.07 -2.01
C ILE A 485 4.11 -5.70 -0.91
N TRP A 486 4.13 -5.08 0.27
CA TRP A 486 3.41 -5.60 1.43
C TRP A 486 1.90 -5.63 1.15
N PRO A 487 1.15 -6.63 1.65
CA PRO A 487 -0.30 -6.65 1.51
C PRO A 487 -1.05 -5.44 2.10
N THR A 488 -0.40 -4.66 2.98
CA THR A 488 -0.92 -3.35 3.45
C THR A 488 -0.92 -2.31 2.35
N ASP A 489 0.00 -2.39 1.38
CA ASP A 489 0.17 -1.45 0.28
C ASP A 489 -0.62 -1.81 -0.98
N SER A 490 -1.39 -2.89 -0.96
CA SER A 490 -2.14 -3.34 -2.13
C SER A 490 -3.29 -2.37 -2.47
N PHE A 491 -3.36 -1.97 -3.73
CA PHE A 491 -4.43 -1.16 -4.31
C PHE A 491 -5.32 -1.97 -5.26
#